data_AF-A0A3N5IJF5-F1
#
_entry.id   AF-A0A3N5IJF5-F1
#
_cell.length_a   1.000
_cell.length_b   1.000
_cell.length_c   1.000
_cell.angle_alpha   90.00
_cell.angle_beta   90.00
_cell.angle_gamma   90.00
#
_symmetry.space_group_name_H-M   'P 1'
#
loop_
_entity.id
_entity.type
_entity.pdbx_description
1 polymer ?
#
loop_
_entity_poly.entity_id
_entity_poly.type
_entity_poly.pdbx_seq_one_letter_code
_entity_poly.pdbx_strand_id
1 'polypeptide(L)' 'MPTSTYRDSAEIIEQVRAGEAAPVYLIAGDPFLARQVHQQLLEALLPDAIRALNWELVDGEKEEIPP' A
#
# COMPACT_ATOMS: atom_id res chain seq x y z
N MET A 1 6.54 13.87 -6.02
CA MET A 1 5.45 13.19 -5.31
C MET A 1 5.20 13.93 -4.01
N PRO A 2 3.95 14.21 -3.64
CA PRO A 2 3.65 14.77 -2.32
C PRO A 2 4.15 13.80 -1.23
N THR A 3 4.70 14.35 -0.16
CA THR A 3 5.17 13.59 1.00
C THR A 3 4.23 13.81 2.16
N SER A 4 3.80 12.71 2.77
CA SER A 4 2.95 12.69 3.95
C SER A 4 3.61 11.91 5.06
N THR A 5 3.21 12.17 6.30
CA THR A 5 3.68 11.47 7.48
C THR A 5 2.68 10.39 7.91
N TYR A 6 3.08 9.54 8.86
CA TYR A 6 2.17 8.54 9.44
C TYR A 6 0.89 9.17 10.03
N ARG A 7 0.95 10.42 10.52
CA ARG A 7 -0.23 11.10 11.08
C ARG A 7 -1.32 11.35 10.03
N ASP A 8 -0.92 11.44 8.78
CA ASP A 8 -1.80 11.73 7.64
C ASP A 8 -2.36 10.44 7.04
N SER A 9 -1.93 9.26 7.51
CA SER A 9 -2.33 7.97 6.93
C SER A 9 -3.85 7.77 6.99
N ALA A 10 -4.50 8.19 8.07
CA ALA A 10 -5.95 8.09 8.20
C ALA A 10 -6.70 8.85 7.09
N GLU A 11 -6.25 10.06 6.77
CA GLU A 11 -6.83 10.87 5.70
C GLU A 11 -6.62 10.22 4.33
N ILE A 12 -5.42 9.71 4.08
CA ILE A 12 -5.08 9.01 2.83
C ILE A 12 -5.97 7.77 2.64
N ILE A 13 -6.22 7.00 3.71
CA ILE A 13 -7.11 5.83 3.65
C ILE A 13 -8.55 6.24 3.31
N GLU A 14 -9.04 7.35 3.84
CA GLU A 14 -10.37 7.84 3.50
C GLU A 14 -10.46 8.34 2.05
N GLN A 15 -9.41 9.00 1.53
CA GLN A 15 -9.32 9.37 0.11
C GLN A 15 -9.36 8.12 -0.80
N VAL A 16 -8.62 7.07 -0.44
CA VAL A 16 -8.65 5.79 -1.16
C VAL A 16 -10.06 5.19 -1.18
N ARG A 17 -10.75 5.19 -0.05
CA ARG A 17 -12.14 4.69 0.06
C ARG A 17 -13.13 5.53 -0.74
N ALA A 18 -12.87 6.82 -0.90
CA ALA A 18 -13.63 7.72 -1.75
C ALA A 18 -13.37 7.51 -3.26
N GLY A 19 -12.44 6.62 -3.64
CA GLY A 19 -12.04 6.38 -5.02
C GLY A 19 -10.94 7.33 -5.52
N GLU A 20 -10.37 8.14 -4.65
CA GLU A 20 -9.29 9.09 -4.94
C GLU A 20 -7.90 8.46 -4.72
N ALA A 21 -7.77 7.18 -5.07
CA ALA A 21 -6.52 6.45 -4.89
C ALA A 21 -5.43 6.95 -5.85
N ALA A 22 -4.25 7.25 -5.31
CA ALA A 22 -3.05 7.39 -6.12
C ALA A 22 -2.64 6.02 -6.72
N PRO A 23 -2.02 6.01 -7.91
CA PRO A 23 -1.61 4.77 -8.57
C PRO A 23 -0.40 4.09 -7.90
N VAL A 24 0.41 4.85 -7.15
CA VAL A 24 1.64 4.36 -6.51
C VAL A 24 1.80 4.99 -5.14
N TYR A 25 2.10 4.15 -4.14
CA TYR A 25 2.43 4.57 -2.78
C TYR A 25 3.83 4.07 -2.42
N LEU A 26 4.68 4.96 -1.94
CA LEU A 26 5.96 4.61 -1.34
C LEU A 26 5.84 4.75 0.18
N ILE A 27 6.00 3.64 0.89
CA ILE A 27 5.95 3.60 2.36
C ILE A 27 7.35 3.29 2.86
N ALA A 28 7.93 4.20 3.64
CA ALA A 28 9.28 4.05 4.17
C ALA A 28 9.36 4.63 5.59
N GLY A 29 10.21 4.03 6.43
CA GLY A 29 10.42 4.45 7.81
C GLY A 29 10.39 3.28 8.79
N ASP A 30 9.78 3.50 9.95
CA ASP A 30 9.63 2.46 10.97
C ASP A 30 8.90 1.22 10.42
N PRO A 31 9.47 0.00 10.53
CA PRO A 31 8.90 -1.20 9.93
C PRO A 31 7.51 -1.56 10.44
N PHE A 32 7.23 -1.29 11.72
CA PHE A 32 5.92 -1.61 12.30
C PHE A 32 4.85 -0.67 11.74
N LEU A 33 5.12 0.64 11.73
CA LEU A 33 4.21 1.63 11.15
C LEU A 33 4.03 1.41 9.64
N ALA A 34 5.11 1.13 8.92
CA ALA A 34 5.06 0.88 7.48
C ALA A 34 4.18 -0.32 7.15
N ARG A 35 4.34 -1.43 7.90
CA ARG A 35 3.51 -2.63 7.73
C ARG A 35 2.04 -2.35 8.04
N GLN A 36 1.77 -1.57 9.08
CA GLN A 36 0.40 -1.21 9.45
C GLN A 36 -0.28 -0.37 8.36
N VAL A 37 0.40 0.66 7.84
CA VAL A 37 -0.13 1.50 6.75
C VAL A 37 -0.32 0.69 5.47
N HIS A 38 0.63 -0.19 5.13
CA HIS A 38 0.51 -1.08 3.98
C HIS A 38 -0.74 -1.96 4.07
N GLN A 39 -1.00 -2.56 5.23
CA GLN A 39 -2.18 -3.40 5.42
C GLN A 39 -3.48 -2.59 5.31
N GLN A 40 -3.54 -1.40 5.90
CA GLN A 40 -4.71 -0.53 5.79
C GLN A 40 -4.99 -0.10 4.33
N LEU A 41 -3.94 0.24 3.59
CA LEU A 41 -4.04 0.57 2.16
C LEU A 41 -4.53 -0.62 1.35
N LEU A 42 -3.97 -1.81 1.59
CA LEU A 42 -4.38 -3.03 0.89
C LEU A 42 -5.84 -3.37 1.15
N GLU A 43 -6.30 -3.26 2.40
CA GLU A 43 -7.71 -3.48 2.76
C GLU A 43 -8.65 -2.46 2.13
N ALA A 44 -8.22 -1.19 2.01
CA ALA A 44 -9.01 -0.13 1.38
C ALA A 44 -9.06 -0.25 -0.15
N LEU A 45 -7.95 -0.64 -0.79
CA LEU A 45 -7.84 -0.77 -2.25
C LEU A 45 -8.44 -2.08 -2.77
N LEU A 46 -8.23 -3.17 -2.03
CA LEU A 46 -8.52 -4.54 -2.44
C LEU A 46 -9.17 -5.32 -1.29
N PRO A 47 -10.50 -5.19 -1.12
CA PRO A 47 -11.25 -6.02 -0.20
C PRO A 47 -11.04 -7.50 -0.50
N ASP A 48 -11.11 -8.34 0.54
CA ASP A 48 -10.77 -9.78 0.46
C ASP A 48 -11.47 -10.53 -0.68
N ALA A 49 -12.73 -10.17 -0.98
CA ALA A 49 -13.55 -10.81 -2.01
C ALA A 49 -12.94 -10.73 -3.43
N ILE A 50 -12.13 -9.71 -3.71
CA ILE A 50 -11.52 -9.49 -5.03
C ILE A 50 -10.00 -9.70 -5.04
N ARG A 51 -9.39 -9.94 -3.87
CA ARG A 51 -7.93 -9.99 -3.72
C ARG A 51 -7.29 -11.15 -4.48
N ALA A 52 -7.96 -12.30 -4.55
CA ALA A 52 -7.40 -13.52 -5.15
C ALA A 52 -6.93 -13.39 -6.61
N LEU A 53 -7.53 -12.50 -7.39
CA LEU A 53 -7.21 -12.30 -8.82
C LEU A 53 -6.54 -10.96 -9.11
N ASN A 54 -6.45 -10.06 -8.12
CA ASN A 54 -6.05 -8.67 -8.32
C ASN A 54 -4.90 -8.25 -7.40
N TRP A 55 -4.25 -9.20 -6.72
CA TRP A 55 -3.13 -8.93 -5.83
C TRP A 55 -2.00 -9.93 -6.05
N GLU A 56 -0.79 -9.38 -6.14
CA GLU A 56 0.46 -10.11 -6.21
C GLU A 56 1.45 -9.48 -5.22
N LEU A 57 2.20 -10.32 -4.52
CA LEU A 57 3.29 -9.89 -3.65
C LEU A 57 4.61 -10.17 -4.35
N VAL A 58 5.34 -9.09 -4.65
CA VAL A 58 6.70 -9.15 -5.19
C VAL A 58 7.69 -8.87 -4.07
N ASP A 59 8.62 -9.79 -3.85
CA ASP A 59 9.68 -9.68 -2.85
C ASP A 59 11.03 -9.47 -3.54
N GLY A 60 11.49 -8.21 -3.55
CA GLY A 60 12.72 -7.82 -4.24
C GLY A 60 14.01 -8.47 -3.70
N GLU A 61 13.98 -9.08 -2.51
CA GLU A 61 15.14 -9.85 -2.00
C GLU A 61 15.26 -11.23 -2.67
N LYS A 62 14.16 -11.78 -3.20
CA LYS A 62 14.12 -13.11 -3.84
C LYS A 62 14.06 -13.04 -5.36
N GLU A 63 14.12 -11.85 -5.92
CA GLU A 63 14.00 -11.63 -7.36
C GLU A 63 15.35 -11.90 -8.02
N GLU A 64 15.49 -13.06 -8.66
CA GLU A 64 16.56 -13.28 -9.64
C GLU A 64 16.29 -12.33 -10.81
N ILE A 65 17.05 -11.24 -10.89
CA ILE A 65 17.01 -10.33 -12.04
C ILE A 65 17.40 -11.15 -13.27
N PRO A 66 16.47 -11.41 -14.22
CA PRO A 66 16.84 -12.07 -15.47
C PRO A 66 17.84 -11.17 -16.21
N PRO A 67 18.84 -11.73 -16.90
CA PRO A 67 19.91 -10.98 -17.56
C PRO A 67 19.40 -10.02 -18.64
#